data_AF-A0A0J8QRB2-F1
#
_entry.id   AF-A0A0J8QRB2-F1
#
_cell.length_a   1.000
_cell.length_b   1.000
_cell.length_c   1.000
_cell.angle_alpha   90.00
_cell.angle_beta   90.00
_cell.angle_gamma   90.00
#
_symmetry.space_group_name_H-M   'P 1'
#
loop_
_entity.id
_entity.type
_entity.pdbx_description
1 polymer ?
#
loop_
_entity_poly.entity_id
_entity_poly.type
_entity_poly.pdbx_seq_one_letter_code
_entity_poly.pdbx_strand_id
1 'polypeptide(L)'
;MLFSNLVLAALGAAAASAHPTNTCPGPKREFGVIAIHSGEPVHLSGFNAAQSSIFAGLPNQNAQCERPDERFATFYLENGALYLYTPSSAEPQQMFVDRSGMGQGKIGYLTGDTSNPPPRFELTGWSINGHNHLQFAGKDLVACPGSIDNSYSIWASGFATPGS
;
A
#
# COMPACT_ATOMS: atom_id res chain seq x y z
N MET A 1 -23.71 65.39 -23.49
CA MET A 1 -24.21 64.26 -22.68
C MET A 1 -23.14 63.18 -22.75
N LEU A 2 -22.41 62.98 -21.64
CA LEU A 2 -21.35 61.98 -21.49
C LEU A 2 -22.00 60.61 -21.31
N PHE A 3 -21.64 59.62 -22.12
CA PHE A 3 -21.99 58.23 -21.86
C PHE A 3 -20.71 57.42 -21.65
N SER A 4 -20.37 57.27 -20.37
CA SER A 4 -19.41 56.29 -19.87
C SER A 4 -19.99 54.89 -20.04
N ASN A 5 -19.27 54.00 -20.73
CA ASN A 5 -19.53 52.57 -20.68
C ASN A 5 -18.24 51.85 -20.26
N LEU A 6 -18.19 51.47 -18.98
CA LEU A 6 -17.26 50.49 -18.44
C LEU A 6 -17.64 49.12 -19.01
N VAL A 7 -16.72 48.42 -19.67
CA VAL A 7 -16.88 46.99 -19.99
C VAL A 7 -15.88 46.20 -19.16
N LEU A 8 -16.43 45.41 -18.25
CA LEU A 8 -15.75 44.53 -17.30
C LEU A 8 -15.15 43.34 -18.07
N ALA A 9 -13.83 43.22 -18.12
CA ALA A 9 -13.17 42.03 -18.66
C ALA A 9 -13.30 40.87 -17.66
N ALA A 10 -14.05 39.83 -18.02
CA ALA A 10 -14.17 38.62 -17.23
C ALA A 10 -12.86 37.80 -17.30
N LEU A 11 -12.19 37.65 -16.16
CA LEU A 11 -11.07 36.72 -16.00
C LEU A 11 -11.62 35.29 -15.96
N GLY A 12 -11.47 34.54 -17.06
CA GLY A 12 -11.70 33.10 -17.08
C GLY A 12 -10.63 32.40 -16.25
N ALA A 13 -11.00 31.86 -15.08
CA ALA A 13 -10.14 30.97 -14.32
C ALA A 13 -10.08 29.62 -15.07
N ALA A 14 -8.97 29.36 -15.76
CA ALA A 14 -8.66 28.04 -16.26
C ALA A 14 -8.38 27.11 -15.06
N ALA A 15 -9.35 26.27 -14.71
CA ALA A 15 -9.11 25.16 -13.80
C ALA A 15 -8.18 24.15 -14.50
N ALA A 16 -6.90 24.15 -14.14
CA ALA A 16 -5.99 23.10 -14.54
C ALA A 16 -6.40 21.81 -13.79
N SER A 17 -7.15 20.93 -14.44
CA SER A 17 -7.32 19.56 -13.99
C SER A 17 -5.96 18.86 -14.09
N ALA A 18 -5.28 18.70 -12.95
CA ALA A 18 -4.11 17.84 -12.86
C ALA A 18 -4.55 16.39 -13.04
N HIS A 19 -4.58 15.92 -14.28
CA HIS A 19 -4.61 14.49 -14.57
C HIS A 19 -3.26 13.90 -14.12
N PRO A 20 -3.24 12.74 -13.44
CA PRO A 20 -1.98 12.06 -13.15
C PRO A 20 -1.30 11.74 -14.48
N THR A 21 -0.15 12.36 -14.71
CA THR A 21 0.69 12.11 -15.86
C THR A 21 1.35 10.74 -15.69
N ASN A 22 0.85 9.74 -16.41
CA ASN A 22 1.51 8.45 -16.58
C ASN A 22 2.77 8.58 -17.45
N THR A 23 3.73 9.42 -17.07
CA THR A 23 5.00 9.56 -17.80
C THR A 23 6.18 9.68 -16.86
N CYS A 24 6.78 8.54 -16.57
CA CYS A 24 8.24 8.38 -16.55
C CYS A 24 8.57 6.87 -16.66
N PRO A 25 9.27 6.42 -17.72
CA PRO A 25 9.83 5.07 -17.76
C PRO A 25 11.15 5.06 -16.97
N GLY A 26 11.12 4.46 -15.77
CA GLY A 26 12.27 4.21 -14.89
C GLY A 26 12.01 2.95 -14.03
N PRO A 27 13.07 2.31 -13.48
CA PRO A 27 12.98 0.99 -12.86
C PRO A 27 12.03 1.01 -11.66
N LYS A 28 11.16 -0.01 -11.54
CA LYS A 28 10.29 -0.33 -10.40
C LYS A 28 9.65 0.90 -9.73
N ARG A 29 8.44 1.31 -10.17
CA ARG A 29 7.70 2.40 -9.52
C ARG A 29 7.37 2.05 -8.07
N GLU A 30 7.96 2.80 -7.15
CA GLU A 30 7.73 2.72 -5.71
C GLU A 30 6.45 3.46 -5.32
N PHE A 31 5.78 3.01 -4.27
CA PHE A 31 4.57 3.62 -3.73
C PHE A 31 4.36 3.29 -2.25
N GLY A 32 3.69 4.19 -1.54
CA GLY A 32 3.11 3.90 -0.22
C GLY A 32 1.66 3.44 -0.35
N VAL A 33 1.12 2.84 0.72
CA VAL A 33 -0.28 2.41 0.80
C VAL A 33 -0.93 3.04 2.01
N ILE A 34 -2.17 3.51 1.85
CA ILE A 34 -3.02 4.01 2.93
C ILE A 34 -4.34 3.24 2.95
N ALA A 35 -4.90 3.03 4.15
CA ALA A 35 -6.20 2.42 4.29
C ALA A 35 -7.33 3.43 4.04
N ILE A 36 -8.32 3.05 3.23
CA ILE A 36 -9.50 3.87 2.94
C ILE A 36 -10.76 3.17 3.45
N HIS A 37 -11.20 3.53 4.65
CA HIS A 37 -12.49 3.12 5.20
C HIS A 37 -13.11 4.24 6.03
N SER A 38 -13.88 5.12 5.39
CA SER A 38 -14.46 6.29 6.05
C SER A 38 -15.30 5.91 7.27
N GLY A 39 -15.15 6.64 8.38
CA GLY A 39 -15.87 6.40 9.62
C GLY A 39 -15.21 5.42 10.60
N GLU A 40 -14.11 4.77 10.22
CA GLU A 40 -13.33 3.87 11.10
C GLU A 40 -11.96 4.47 11.45
N PRO A 41 -11.36 4.13 12.61
CA PRO A 41 -10.06 4.67 13.02
C PRO A 41 -8.89 4.31 12.08
N VAL A 42 -9.03 3.25 11.28
CA VAL A 42 -8.02 2.86 10.29
C VAL A 42 -7.95 3.82 9.09
N HIS A 43 -8.96 4.68 8.88
CA HIS A 43 -9.00 5.59 7.74
C HIS A 43 -7.75 6.49 7.68
N LEU A 44 -7.16 6.58 6.49
CA LEU A 44 -5.93 7.32 6.20
C LEU A 44 -4.68 6.84 6.97
N SER A 45 -4.76 5.69 7.65
CA SER A 45 -3.59 5.07 8.26
C SER A 45 -2.68 4.50 7.17
N GLY A 46 -1.41 4.90 7.19
CA GLY A 46 -0.38 4.34 6.32
C GLY A 46 -0.06 2.90 6.69
N PHE A 47 0.36 2.12 5.69
CA PHE A 47 0.80 0.75 5.90
C PHE A 47 2.21 0.73 6.48
N ASN A 48 2.45 -0.22 7.37
CA ASN A 48 3.70 -0.44 8.08
C ASN A 48 4.14 -1.90 7.90
N ALA A 49 5.43 -2.13 7.78
CA ALA A 49 6.02 -3.46 7.80
C ALA A 49 6.77 -3.67 9.12
N ALA A 50 6.36 -4.66 9.90
CA ALA A 50 7.00 -5.04 11.15
C ALA A 50 6.75 -6.52 11.44
N GLN A 51 7.63 -7.18 12.20
CA GLN A 51 7.44 -8.58 12.64
C GLN A 51 7.00 -9.54 11.52
N SER A 52 7.58 -9.42 10.32
CA SER A 52 7.24 -10.22 9.12
C SER A 52 5.77 -10.13 8.68
N SER A 53 5.07 -9.05 9.08
CA SER A 53 3.64 -8.82 8.83
C SER A 53 3.41 -7.37 8.37
N ILE A 54 2.20 -7.11 7.86
CA ILE A 54 1.77 -5.77 7.47
C ILE A 54 0.70 -5.27 8.42
N PHE A 55 0.87 -4.03 8.85
CA PHE A 55 -0.05 -3.32 9.70
C PHE A 55 -0.50 -2.01 9.07
N ALA A 56 -1.53 -1.39 9.61
CA ALA A 56 -1.87 -0.01 9.34
C ALA A 56 -1.98 0.77 10.66
N GLY A 57 -1.37 1.95 10.70
CA GLY A 57 -1.44 2.86 11.84
C GLY A 57 -0.57 2.45 13.03
N LEU A 58 0.55 1.76 12.79
CA LEU A 58 1.53 1.49 13.85
C LEU A 58 2.19 2.81 14.31
N PRO A 59 2.15 3.14 15.62
CA PRO A 59 2.80 4.35 16.12
C PRO A 59 4.33 4.32 15.96
N ASN A 60 4.92 3.13 16.09
CA ASN A 60 6.36 2.89 15.99
C ASN A 60 6.64 1.65 15.14
N GLN A 61 7.08 1.84 13.90
CA GLN A 61 7.41 0.73 12.99
C GLN A 61 8.68 -0.02 13.41
N ASN A 62 9.59 0.62 14.16
CA ASN A 62 10.91 0.08 14.57
C ASN A 62 11.72 -0.55 13.42
N ALA A 63 11.44 -0.16 12.18
CA ALA A 63 12.15 -0.66 11.01
C ALA A 63 13.54 -0.01 10.92
N GLN A 64 14.53 -0.81 10.56
CA GLN A 64 15.86 -0.32 10.20
C GLN A 64 15.78 0.21 8.76
N CYS A 65 15.29 1.43 8.60
CA CYS A 65 15.21 2.11 7.31
C CYS A 65 16.48 2.91 7.04
N GLU A 66 16.77 3.17 5.75
CA GLU A 66 17.86 4.09 5.35
C GLU A 66 17.61 5.52 5.81
N ARG A 67 16.34 5.86 6.12
CA ARG A 67 15.90 7.20 6.47
C ARG A 67 15.34 7.24 7.90
N PRO A 68 15.79 8.19 8.74
CA PRO A 68 15.48 8.21 10.17
C PRO A 68 14.00 8.51 10.51
N ASP A 69 13.20 8.99 9.55
CA ASP A 69 11.81 9.42 9.77
C ASP A 69 10.77 8.63 8.95
N GLU A 70 11.17 7.53 8.31
CA GLU A 70 10.26 6.72 7.49
C GLU A 70 9.36 5.87 8.40
N ARG A 71 8.12 6.34 8.61
CA ARG A 71 7.12 5.71 9.49
C ARG A 71 6.07 4.89 8.72
N PHE A 72 6.33 4.58 7.46
CA PHE A 72 5.45 3.77 6.61
C PHE A 72 6.31 2.88 5.71
N ALA A 73 5.74 1.78 5.24
CA ALA A 73 6.39 0.90 4.29
C ALA A 73 6.27 1.46 2.87
N THR A 74 7.38 1.41 2.14
CA THR A 74 7.43 1.69 0.71
C THR A 74 7.44 0.37 -0.04
N PHE A 75 6.64 0.27 -1.10
CA PHE A 75 6.42 -0.96 -1.87
C PHE A 75 6.72 -0.77 -3.35
N TYR A 76 6.99 -1.86 -4.05
CA TYR A 76 6.99 -1.88 -5.51
C TYR A 76 6.43 -3.20 -6.04
N LEU A 77 5.91 -3.17 -7.28
CA LEU A 77 5.42 -4.35 -7.99
C LEU A 77 6.41 -4.77 -9.08
N GLU A 78 6.61 -6.08 -9.20
CA GLU A 78 7.39 -6.69 -10.28
C GLU A 78 6.79 -8.06 -10.62
N ASN A 79 6.44 -8.27 -11.90
CA ASN A 79 5.92 -9.55 -12.41
C ASN A 79 4.76 -10.15 -11.59
N GLY A 80 3.87 -9.32 -11.05
CA GLY A 80 2.73 -9.75 -10.24
C GLY A 80 3.09 -10.13 -8.79
N ALA A 81 4.34 -9.96 -8.38
CA ALA A 81 4.78 -10.01 -6.99
C ALA A 81 4.89 -8.59 -6.41
N LEU A 82 4.68 -8.49 -5.10
CA LEU A 82 4.80 -7.26 -4.32
C LEU A 82 6.03 -7.38 -3.42
N TYR A 83 6.78 -6.30 -3.32
CA TYR A 83 8.01 -6.25 -2.53
C TYR A 83 8.00 -5.02 -1.63
N LEU A 84 8.69 -5.13 -0.50
CA LEU A 84 9.10 -3.97 0.29
C LEU A 84 10.35 -3.38 -0.35
N TYR A 85 10.39 -2.06 -0.43
CA TYR A 85 11.59 -1.32 -0.78
C TYR A 85 12.58 -1.43 0.38
N THR A 86 13.78 -1.91 0.07
CA THR A 86 14.89 -2.05 1.01
C THR A 86 16.14 -1.40 0.39
N PRO A 87 17.09 -0.91 1.21
CA PRO A 87 18.38 -0.43 0.70
C PRO A 87 19.07 -1.51 -0.13
N SER A 88 19.87 -1.11 -1.13
CA SER A 88 20.59 -2.06 -2.00
C SER A 88 21.57 -2.98 -1.27
N SER A 89 21.97 -2.64 -0.04
CA SER A 89 22.83 -3.45 0.84
C SER A 89 22.06 -4.47 1.67
N ALA A 90 20.73 -4.39 1.70
CA ALA A 90 19.86 -5.30 2.44
C ALA A 90 19.29 -6.38 1.53
N GLU A 91 18.93 -7.52 2.12
CA GLU A 91 18.24 -8.59 1.40
C GLU A 91 16.84 -8.13 0.94
N PRO A 92 16.42 -8.50 -0.27
CA PRO A 92 15.10 -8.15 -0.78
C PRO A 92 14.01 -8.79 0.09
N GLN A 93 12.90 -8.08 0.22
CA GLN A 93 11.76 -8.52 1.00
C GLN A 93 10.53 -8.67 0.11
N GLN A 94 10.04 -9.91 -0.04
CA GLN A 94 8.91 -10.23 -0.91
C GLN A 94 7.68 -10.59 -0.10
N MET A 95 6.54 -10.05 -0.51
CA MET A 95 5.25 -10.29 0.10
C MET A 95 4.69 -11.67 -0.24
N PHE A 96 4.05 -12.30 0.72
CA PHE A 96 3.31 -13.55 0.54
C PHE A 96 1.90 -13.45 1.13
N VAL A 97 1.01 -14.31 0.64
CA VAL A 97 -0.28 -14.63 1.27
C VAL A 97 -0.29 -16.10 1.67
N ASP A 98 -0.51 -16.39 2.95
CA ASP A 98 -0.66 -17.77 3.43
C ASP A 98 -2.06 -18.29 3.10
N ARG A 99 -2.13 -19.17 2.09
CA ARG A 99 -3.38 -19.80 1.64
C ARG A 99 -3.68 -21.12 2.35
N SER A 100 -2.95 -21.47 3.40
CA SER A 100 -3.24 -22.65 4.21
C SER A 100 -4.53 -22.48 5.02
N GLY A 101 -5.10 -23.61 5.45
CA GLY A 101 -6.26 -23.60 6.34
C GLY A 101 -5.97 -22.99 7.72
N MET A 102 -4.70 -22.93 8.14
CA MET A 102 -4.31 -22.26 9.38
C MET A 102 -4.02 -20.77 9.14
N GLY A 103 -3.43 -20.43 8.00
CA GLY A 103 -3.00 -19.07 7.69
C GLY A 103 -4.11 -18.13 7.25
N GLN A 104 -5.24 -18.63 6.73
CA GLN A 104 -6.46 -17.85 6.49
C GLN A 104 -6.26 -16.50 5.77
N GLY A 105 -5.30 -16.43 4.84
CA GLY A 105 -5.03 -15.20 4.09
C GLY A 105 -4.08 -14.22 4.77
N LYS A 106 -3.30 -14.68 5.75
CA LYS A 106 -2.28 -13.87 6.41
C LYS A 106 -1.32 -13.29 5.37
N ILE A 107 -1.14 -11.97 5.41
CA ILE A 107 -0.14 -11.28 4.60
C ILE A 107 1.12 -11.12 5.44
N GLY A 108 2.25 -11.48 4.87
CA GLY A 108 3.56 -11.25 5.46
C GLY A 108 4.61 -11.04 4.39
N TYR A 109 5.88 -10.95 4.81
CA TYR A 109 7.00 -10.89 3.89
C TYR A 109 8.10 -11.88 4.28
N LEU A 110 8.76 -12.43 3.26
CA LEU A 110 9.99 -13.22 3.38
C LEU A 110 11.18 -12.29 3.11
N THR A 111 12.30 -12.52 3.79
CA THR A 111 13.56 -11.80 3.56
C THR A 111 14.57 -12.75 2.93
N GLY A 112 15.29 -12.29 1.91
CA GLY A 112 16.34 -13.08 1.26
C GLY A 112 15.81 -13.91 0.09
N ASP A 113 16.36 -15.12 -0.08
CA ASP A 113 16.00 -16.01 -1.19
C ASP A 113 14.59 -16.60 -1.03
N THR A 114 13.72 -16.28 -1.98
CA THR A 114 12.33 -16.75 -2.03
C THR A 114 12.08 -17.83 -3.09
N SER A 115 13.14 -18.43 -3.65
CA SER A 115 13.06 -19.47 -4.67
C SER A 115 12.35 -20.74 -4.20
N ASN A 116 12.32 -20.99 -2.88
CA ASN A 116 11.61 -22.11 -2.27
C ASN A 116 10.77 -21.64 -1.07
N PRO A 117 9.61 -21.00 -1.31
CA PRO A 117 8.78 -20.50 -0.24
C PRO A 117 8.11 -21.64 0.53
N PRO A 118 7.68 -21.41 1.79
CA PRO A 118 6.88 -22.36 2.53
C PRO A 118 5.64 -22.84 1.74
N PRO A 119 5.21 -24.09 1.93
CA PRO A 119 4.03 -24.61 1.25
C PRO A 119 2.79 -23.72 1.48
N ARG A 120 2.01 -23.52 0.42
CA ARG A 120 0.77 -22.69 0.40
C ARG A 120 0.98 -21.18 0.55
N PHE A 121 2.23 -20.70 0.57
CA PHE A 121 2.48 -19.28 0.41
C PHE A 121 2.36 -18.92 -1.06
N GLU A 122 1.49 -17.96 -1.35
CA GLU A 122 1.33 -17.41 -2.69
C GLU A 122 2.08 -16.08 -2.77
N LEU A 123 3.10 -16.03 -3.62
CA LEU A 123 3.97 -14.87 -3.79
C LEU A 123 3.53 -13.92 -4.90
N THR A 124 2.55 -14.35 -5.71
CA THR A 124 2.09 -13.64 -6.91
C THR A 124 0.58 -13.37 -6.89
N GLY A 125 0.09 -12.61 -7.85
CA GLY A 125 -1.32 -12.18 -7.91
C GLY A 125 -1.57 -10.82 -7.28
N TRP A 126 -0.49 -10.07 -6.98
CA TRP A 126 -0.55 -8.69 -6.54
C TRP A 126 -0.71 -7.75 -7.73
N SER A 127 -1.55 -6.73 -7.58
CA SER A 127 -1.76 -5.70 -8.60
C SER A 127 -2.32 -4.42 -8.00
N ILE A 128 -2.17 -3.32 -8.72
CA ILE A 128 -2.93 -2.10 -8.47
C ILE A 128 -4.02 -2.00 -9.55
N ASN A 129 -5.27 -1.84 -9.14
CA ASN A 129 -6.40 -1.75 -10.07
C ASN A 129 -6.56 -0.34 -10.68
N GLY A 130 -7.55 -0.15 -11.57
CA GLY A 130 -7.83 1.14 -12.21
C GLY A 130 -8.27 2.27 -11.26
N HIS A 131 -8.58 1.96 -10.01
CA HIS A 131 -8.92 2.92 -8.94
C HIS A 131 -7.75 3.16 -7.98
N ASN A 132 -6.55 2.67 -8.29
CA ASN A 132 -5.36 2.73 -7.45
C ASN A 132 -5.45 1.96 -6.12
N HIS A 133 -6.29 0.91 -6.06
CA HIS A 133 -6.31 0.03 -4.88
C HIS A 133 -5.28 -1.07 -5.06
N LEU A 134 -4.46 -1.29 -4.02
CA LEU A 134 -3.63 -2.49 -3.93
C LEU A 134 -4.54 -3.70 -3.68
N GLN A 135 -4.38 -4.71 -4.53
CA GLN A 135 -5.19 -5.92 -4.52
C GLN A 135 -4.35 -7.17 -4.53
N PHE A 136 -4.92 -8.24 -3.97
CA PHE A 136 -4.42 -9.60 -4.13
C PHE A 136 -5.51 -10.46 -4.77
N ALA A 137 -5.16 -11.18 -5.83
CA ALA A 137 -6.09 -12.00 -6.61
C ALA A 137 -7.36 -11.23 -7.05
N GLY A 138 -7.20 -9.96 -7.42
CA GLY A 138 -8.28 -9.08 -7.87
C GLY A 138 -9.25 -8.62 -6.79
N LYS A 139 -8.90 -8.78 -5.51
CA LYS A 139 -9.71 -8.34 -4.37
C LYS A 139 -8.95 -7.34 -3.50
N ASP A 140 -9.68 -6.39 -2.93
CA ASP A 140 -9.15 -5.45 -1.94
C ASP A 140 -8.75 -6.18 -0.65
N LEU A 141 -7.82 -5.59 0.08
CA LEU A 141 -7.30 -6.12 1.34
C LEU A 141 -8.25 -5.80 2.51
N VAL A 142 -8.12 -6.54 3.60
CA VAL A 142 -8.90 -6.36 4.83
C VAL A 142 -7.99 -5.88 5.95
N ALA A 143 -8.47 -4.94 6.75
CA ALA A 143 -7.80 -4.49 7.97
C ALA A 143 -8.55 -5.03 9.19
N CYS A 144 -7.88 -5.82 10.03
CA CYS A 144 -8.45 -6.39 11.26
C CYS A 144 -7.90 -5.64 12.48
N PRO A 145 -8.76 -5.00 13.31
CA PRO A 145 -8.34 -4.22 14.48
C PRO A 145 -7.75 -5.09 15.60
N GLY A 146 -7.18 -4.44 16.62
CA GLY A 146 -6.78 -5.10 17.87
C GLY A 146 -5.45 -5.85 17.76
N SER A 147 -4.55 -5.40 16.87
CA SER A 147 -3.22 -5.97 16.73
C SER A 147 -2.21 -5.30 17.66
N ILE A 148 -0.91 -5.45 17.38
CA ILE A 148 0.17 -4.85 18.17
C ILE A 148 0.02 -3.32 18.25
N ASP A 149 0.25 -2.75 19.43
CA ASP A 149 0.14 -1.31 19.71
C ASP A 149 -1.19 -0.66 19.25
N ASN A 150 -2.30 -1.41 19.33
CA ASN A 150 -3.63 -1.00 18.85
C ASN A 150 -3.71 -0.70 17.35
N SER A 151 -2.76 -1.20 16.56
CA SER A 151 -2.79 -1.12 15.11
C SER A 151 -3.76 -2.12 14.49
N TYR A 152 -3.94 -2.01 13.18
CA TYR A 152 -4.70 -2.95 12.37
C TYR A 152 -3.75 -3.91 11.68
N SER A 153 -4.03 -5.21 11.73
CA SER A 153 -3.31 -6.20 10.90
C SER A 153 -3.94 -6.28 9.52
N ILE A 154 -3.13 -6.38 8.47
CA ILE A 154 -3.60 -6.40 7.08
C ILE A 154 -3.61 -7.83 6.53
N TRP A 155 -4.71 -8.22 5.91
CA TRP A 155 -4.99 -9.59 5.44
C TRP A 155 -5.55 -9.59 4.02
N ALA A 156 -5.40 -10.72 3.33
CA ALA A 156 -6.09 -10.95 2.07
C ALA A 156 -7.58 -11.25 2.33
N SER A 157 -8.46 -10.75 1.47
CA SER A 157 -9.90 -11.03 1.55
C SER A 157 -10.26 -12.40 0.96
N GLY A 158 -11.48 -12.88 1.27
CA GLY A 158 -12.01 -14.13 0.73
C GLY A 158 -11.63 -15.39 1.51
N PHE A 159 -11.17 -15.24 2.76
CA PHE A 159 -10.93 -16.32 3.72
C PHE A 159 -11.96 -16.28 4.85
N ALA A 160 -12.14 -17.40 5.55
CA ALA A 160 -13.23 -17.56 6.52
C ALA A 160 -13.00 -16.73 7.80
N THR A 161 -11.74 -16.64 8.27
CA THR A 161 -11.38 -15.93 9.49
C THR A 161 -10.08 -15.12 9.34
N PRO A 162 -10.10 -13.97 8.64
CA PRO A 162 -8.96 -13.06 8.63
C PRO A 162 -8.73 -12.44 10.01
N GLY A 163 -7.47 -12.38 10.48
CA GLY A 163 -7.13 -11.74 11.75
C GLY A 163 -7.24 -12.62 13.00
N SER A 164 -7.48 -13.94 12.84
CA SER A 164 -7.54 -14.92 13.93
C SER A 164 -6.19 -15.52 14.31
#